data_AF-A0AB38G4K3-F1
#
_entry.id   AF-A0AB38G4K3-F1
#
_cell.length_a   1.000
_cell.length_b   1.000
_cell.length_c   1.000
_cell.angle_alpha   90.00
_cell.angle_beta   90.00
_cell.angle_gamma   90.00
#
_symmetry.space_group_name_H-M   'P 1'
#
loop_
_entity.id
_entity.type
_entity.pdbx_description
1 polymer ?
#
loop_
_entity_poly.entity_id
_entity_poly.type
_entity_poly.pdbx_seq_one_letter_code
_entity_poly.pdbx_strand_id
1 'polypeptide(L)' 'MEAYKERMVNEHKELQRRTVKLGELLNNYRQGKLDFELNCPVTLLEQQFGAMCVYLVVLERRAEIEGIEL' A
#
# COMPACT_ATOMS: atom_id res chain seq x y z
N MET A 1 -21.24 9.79 -8.67
CA MET A 1 -20.66 8.49 -8.27
C MET A 1 -21.37 8.05 -7.00
N GLU A 2 -21.74 6.77 -6.86
CA GLU A 2 -22.34 6.29 -5.60
C GLU A 2 -21.34 6.43 -4.45
N ALA A 3 -21.80 6.81 -3.26
CA ALA A 3 -20.92 7.15 -2.13
C ALA A 3 -19.94 6.03 -1.76
N TYR A 4 -20.29 4.76 -2.01
CA TYR A 4 -19.39 3.64 -1.74
C TYR A 4 -18.25 3.54 -2.77
N LYS A 5 -18.50 3.87 -4.04
CA LYS A 5 -17.49 3.86 -5.11
C LYS A 5 -16.44 4.93 -4.84
N GLU A 6 -16.87 6.13 -4.42
CA GLU A 6 -15.95 7.20 -4.04
C GLU A 6 -15.08 6.82 -2.83
N ARG A 7 -15.66 6.16 -1.81
CA ARG A 7 -14.89 5.63 -0.69
C ARG A 7 -13.83 4.63 -1.13
N MET A 8 -14.17 3.73 -2.06
CA MET A 8 -13.24 2.75 -2.59
C MET A 8 -12.09 3.39 -3.38
N VAL A 9 -12.38 4.39 -4.20
CA VAL A 9 -11.35 5.17 -4.92
C VAL A 9 -10.40 5.85 -3.94
N ASN A 10 -10.94 6.49 -2.90
CA ASN A 10 -10.14 7.15 -1.88
C ASN A 10 -9.29 6.15 -1.09
N GLU A 11 -9.85 5.01 -0.72
CA GLU A 11 -9.16 3.91 -0.04
C GLU A 11 -7.99 3.39 -0.88
N HIS A 12 -8.22 3.07 -2.17
CA HIS A 12 -7.18 2.62 -3.09
C HIS A 12 -6.03 3.63 -3.19
N LYS A 13 -6.36 4.92 -3.39
CA LYS A 13 -5.37 5.99 -3.52
C LYS A 13 -4.55 6.18 -2.25
N GLU A 14 -5.18 6.11 -1.07
CA GLU A 14 -4.46 6.22 0.19
C GLU A 14 -3.54 5.02 0.43
N LEU A 15 -4.07 3.81 0.22
CA LEU A 15 -3.30 2.57 0.36
C LEU A 15 -2.09 2.56 -0.58
N GLN A 16 -2.27 2.96 -1.84
CA GLN A 16 -1.19 3.03 -2.82
C GLN A 16 -0.08 3.98 -2.37
N ARG A 17 -0.43 5.20 -1.96
CA ARG A 17 0.55 6.18 -1.45
C ARG A 17 1.31 5.65 -0.24
N ARG A 18 0.62 4.99 0.70
CA ARG A 18 1.27 4.41 1.89
C ARG A 18 2.17 3.22 1.52
N THR A 19 1.74 2.40 0.56
CA THR A 19 2.50 1.23 0.08
C THR A 19 3.81 1.68 -0.55
N VAL A 20 3.77 2.70 -1.42
CA VAL A 20 4.96 3.28 -2.06
C VAL A 20 5.96 3.77 -1.01
N LYS A 21 5.51 4.58 -0.03
CA LYS A 21 6.38 5.09 1.03
C LYS A 21 7.02 3.98 1.87
N LEU A 22 6.25 2.94 2.20
CA LEU A 22 6.79 1.80 2.94
C LEU A 22 7.80 1.00 2.10
N GLY A 23 7.53 0.84 0.80
CA GLY A 23 8.47 0.21 -0.14
C GLY A 23 9.78 0.99 -0.26
N GLU A 24 9.71 2.32 -0.34
CA GLU A 24 10.89 3.19 -0.33
C GLU A 24 11.69 3.07 0.97
N LEU A 25 11.02 3.06 2.12
CA LEU A 25 11.65 2.84 3.43
C LEU A 25 12.40 1.50 3.46
N LEU A 26 11.76 0.41 3.04
CA LEU A 26 12.35 -0.93 2.98
C LEU A 26 13.52 -1.01 2.00
N ASN A 27 13.41 -0.35 0.84
CA ASN A 27 14.50 -0.29 -0.13
C ASN A 27 15.71 0.47 0.42
N ASN A 28 15.49 1.61 1.07
CA ASN A 28 16.54 2.37 1.72
C ASN A 28 17.20 1.59 2.87
N TYR A 29 16.41 0.86 3.67
CA TYR A 29 16.94 -0.04 4.70
C TYR A 29 17.87 -1.10 4.10
N ARG A 30 17.44 -1.79 3.03
CA ARG A 30 18.25 -2.84 2.36
C ARG A 30 19.54 -2.30 1.74
N GLN A 31 19.53 -1.04 1.30
CA GLN A 31 20.70 -0.38 0.74
C GLN A 31 21.63 0.24 1.82
N GLY A 32 21.29 0.13 3.10
CA GLY A 32 22.04 0.77 4.19
C GLY A 32 22.00 2.30 4.13
N LYS A 33 20.94 2.87 3.54
CA LYS A 33 20.77 4.31 3.31
C LYS A 33 19.92 5.04 4.36
N LEU A 34 19.41 4.32 5.36
CA LEU A 34 18.68 4.97 6.45
C LEU A 34 19.66 5.65 7.41
N ASP A 35 19.34 6.89 7.73
CA ASP A 35 20.01 7.73 8.72
C ASP A 35 19.48 7.48 10.15
N PHE A 36 18.56 6.52 10.31
CA PHE A 36 17.96 6.14 11.59
C PHE A 36 17.78 4.62 11.72
N GLU A 37 17.65 4.16 12.97
CA GLU A 37 17.28 2.79 13.29
C GLU A 37 15.75 2.61 13.29
N LEU A 38 15.30 1.48 12.77
CA LEU A 38 13.89 1.12 12.82
C LEU A 38 13.51 0.68 14.22
N ASN A 39 12.50 1.33 14.81
CA ASN A 39 11.90 0.87 16.07
C ASN A 39 11.10 -0.45 15.91
N CYS A 40 10.63 -0.72 14.69
CA CYS A 40 9.86 -1.91 14.35
C CYS A 40 10.77 -2.93 13.66
N PRO A 41 10.64 -4.24 13.97
CA PRO A 41 11.35 -5.27 13.23
C PRO A 41 11.10 -5.16 11.72
N VAL A 42 12.16 -5.10 10.92
CA VAL A 42 12.05 -4.96 9.46
C VAL A 42 11.19 -6.05 8.84
N THR A 43 11.23 -7.27 9.37
CA THR A 43 10.42 -8.40 8.90
C THR A 43 8.92 -8.14 9.03
N LEU A 44 8.49 -7.44 10.09
CA LEU A 44 7.08 -7.07 10.26
C LEU A 44 6.67 -5.96 9.26
N LEU A 45 7.56 -5.02 8.97
CA LEU A 45 7.34 -4.00 7.94
C LEU A 45 7.28 -4.62 6.53
N GLU A 46 8.08 -5.65 6.25
CA GLU A 46 8.02 -6.41 5.00
C GLU A 46 6.70 -7.18 4.85
N GLN A 47 6.23 -7.83 5.93
CA GLN A 47 4.91 -8.47 5.96
C GLN A 47 3.79 -7.46 5.74
N GLN A 48 3.87 -6.29 6.40
CA GLN A 48 2.93 -5.19 6.20
C GLN A 48 2.90 -4.74 4.73
N PHE A 49 4.08 -4.53 4.13
CA PHE A 49 4.19 -4.15 2.72
C PHE A 49 3.55 -5.18 1.80
N GLY A 50 3.85 -6.47 2.01
CA GLY A 50 3.25 -7.56 1.25
C GLY A 50 1.71 -7.58 1.36
N ALA A 51 1.17 -7.44 2.58
CA ALA A 51 -0.27 -7.38 2.80
C ALA A 51 -0.93 -6.18 2.09
N MET A 52 -0.28 -5.01 2.09
CA MET A 52 -0.76 -3.82 1.40
C MET A 52 -0.76 -4.00 -0.12
N CYS A 53 0.28 -4.61 -0.70
CA CYS A 53 0.33 -4.96 -2.12
C CYS A 53 -0.80 -5.93 -2.51
N VAL A 54 -1.01 -6.98 -1.72
CA VAL A 54 -2.13 -7.92 -1.95
C VAL A 54 -3.47 -7.20 -1.89
N TYR A 55 -3.64 -6.29 -0.92
CA TYR A 55 -4.90 -5.57 -0.78
C TYR A 55 -5.16 -4.59 -1.94
N LEU A 56 -4.12 -3.95 -2.49
CA LEU A 56 -4.25 -3.17 -3.74
C LEU A 56 -4.79 -4.02 -4.89
N VAL A 57 -4.22 -5.21 -5.11
CA VAL A 57 -4.70 -6.14 -6.15
C VAL A 57 -6.16 -6.53 -5.93
N VAL A 58 -6.59 -6.72 -4.67
CA VAL A 58 -8.00 -6.99 -4.36
C VAL A 58 -8.89 -5.81 -4.74
N LEU A 59 -8.47 -4.58 -4.44
CA LEU A 59 -9.22 -3.37 -4.80
C LEU A 59 -9.30 -3.18 -6.33
N GLU A 60 -8.20 -3.38 -7.04
CA GLU A 60 -8.15 -3.33 -8.51
C GLU A 60 -9.11 -4.36 -9.12
N ARG A 61 -9.06 -5.62 -8.65
CA ARG A 61 -9.94 -6.67 -9.14
C ARG A 61 -11.42 -6.39 -8.83
N ARG A 62 -11.72 -5.85 -7.66
CA ARG A 62 -13.08 -5.43 -7.30
C ARG A 62 -13.55 -4.29 -8.20
N ALA A 63 -12.69 -3.33 -8.53
CA ALA A 63 -13.04 -2.22 -9.39
C ALA A 63 -13.37 -2.68 -10.82
N GLU A 64 -12.63 -3.65 -11.35
CA GLU A 64 -12.96 -4.30 -12.63
C GLU A 64 -14.35 -4.97 -12.61
N ILE A 65 -14.67 -5.71 -11.55
CA ILE A 65 -15.95 -6.43 -11.41
C ILE A 65 -17.12 -5.45 -11.22
N GLU A 66 -16.93 -4.42 -10.41
CA GLU A 66 -17.96 -3.45 -10.02
C GLU A 66 -18.08 -2.26 -11.00
N GLY A 67 -17.22 -2.19 -12.02
CA GLY A 67 -17.18 -1.10 -13.00
C GLY A 67 -16.82 0.25 -12.39
N ILE A 68 -15.80 0.28 -11.52
CA ILE A 68 -15.31 1.47 -10.81
C ILE A 68 -13.98 1.90 -11.44
N GLU A 69 -13.80 3.19 -11.68
CA GLU A 69 -12.54 3.78 -12.11
C GLU A 69 -11.73 4.22 -10.88
N LEU A 70 -10.53 3.66 -10.69
CA LEU A 70 -9.64 3.89 -9.54
C LEU A 70 -8.60 4.99 -9.78
#